data_AF-A0A527GK74-F1
#
_entry.id   AF-A0A527GK74-F1
#
_cell.length_a   1.000
_cell.length_b   1.000
_cell.length_c   1.000
_cell.angle_alpha   90.00
_cell.angle_beta   90.00
_cell.angle_gamma   90.00
#
_symmetry.space_group_name_H-M   'P 1'
#
loop_
_entity.id
_entity.type
_entity.pdbx_description
1 polymer ?
#
loop_
_entity_poly.entity_id
_entity_poly.type
_entity_poly.pdbx_seq_one_letter_code
_entity_poly.pdbx_strand_id
1 'polypeptide(L)'
;MPKGAANIENAKKFIDFMTQIDNATAQYNYYGHSSPVKIDESKALYNKENAPELFPTVPVKMGQACSPAAQELVTKVWTQLLQ
;
A
#
# COMPACT_ATOMS: atom_id res chain seq x y z
N MET A 1 -1.01 6.26 12.67
CA MET A 1 -1.78 7.49 13.00
C MET A 1 -0.80 8.56 13.47
N PRO A 2 -0.89 9.82 13.01
CA PRO A 2 0.01 10.89 13.43
C PRO A 2 -0.05 11.15 14.93
N LYS A 3 1.09 11.46 15.54
CA LYS A 3 1.15 11.89 16.95
C LYS A 3 0.35 13.19 17.09
N GLY A 4 -0.53 13.25 18.09
CA GLY A 4 -1.37 14.43 18.34
C GLY A 4 -2.62 14.54 17.44
N ALA A 5 -2.98 13.50 16.68
CA ALA A 5 -4.22 13.49 15.92
C ALA A 5 -5.43 13.75 16.85
N ALA A 6 -6.32 14.66 16.44
CA ALA A 6 -7.45 15.07 17.29
C ALA A 6 -8.53 13.98 17.46
N ASN A 7 -8.65 13.05 16.49
CA ASN A 7 -9.74 12.08 16.40
C ASN A 7 -9.25 10.63 16.34
N ILE A 8 -8.39 10.23 17.28
CA ILE A 8 -7.74 8.90 17.29
C ILE A 8 -8.77 7.76 17.28
N GLU A 9 -9.84 7.88 18.06
CA GLU A 9 -10.85 6.81 18.15
C GLU A 9 -11.61 6.61 16.83
N ASN A 10 -11.91 7.69 16.09
CA ASN A 10 -12.51 7.57 14.77
C ASN A 10 -11.52 7.03 13.73
N ALA A 11 -10.23 7.37 13.84
CA ALA A 11 -9.20 6.80 12.97
C ALA A 11 -9.09 5.28 13.15
N LYS A 12 -9.15 4.77 14.39
CA LYS A 12 -9.20 3.33 14.67
C LYS A 12 -10.45 2.68 14.05
N LYS A 13 -11.64 3.25 14.31
CA LYS A 13 -12.90 2.76 13.73
C LYS A 13 -12.87 2.72 12.21
N PHE A 14 -12.25 3.71 11.57
CA PHE A 14 -12.11 3.74 10.12
C PHE A 14 -11.18 2.63 9.62
N ILE A 15 -10.04 2.41 10.28
CA ILE A 15 -9.16 1.27 9.95
C ILE A 15 -9.95 -0.03 10.08
N ASP A 16 -10.65 -0.24 11.20
CA ASP A 16 -11.45 -1.44 11.43
C ASP A 16 -12.52 -1.64 10.34
N PHE A 17 -13.22 -0.57 9.95
CA PHE A 17 -14.19 -0.57 8.86
C PHE A 17 -13.54 -0.96 7.52
N MET A 18 -12.41 -0.37 7.16
CA MET A 18 -11.72 -0.66 5.89
C MET A 18 -11.18 -2.10 5.83
N THR A 19 -10.90 -2.71 6.98
CA THR A 19 -10.45 -4.12 7.06
C THR A 19 -11.57 -5.15 7.07
N GLN A 20 -12.84 -4.75 7.10
CA GLN A 20 -13.95 -5.69 6.91
C GLN A 20 -13.89 -6.29 5.50
N ILE A 21 -14.16 -7.59 5.37
CA ILE A 21 -13.96 -8.35 4.12
C ILE A 21 -14.68 -7.70 2.95
N ASP A 22 -15.95 -7.32 3.10
CA ASP A 22 -16.72 -6.72 2.00
C ASP A 22 -16.14 -5.37 1.56
N ASN A 23 -15.70 -4.53 2.51
CA ASN A 23 -15.12 -3.22 2.22
C ASN A 23 -13.73 -3.35 1.59
N ALA A 24 -12.89 -4.25 2.11
CA ALA A 24 -11.58 -4.54 1.56
C ALA A 24 -11.69 -5.10 0.14
N THR A 25 -12.68 -5.96 -0.13
CA THR A 25 -12.94 -6.50 -1.47
C THR A 25 -13.41 -5.43 -2.43
N ALA A 26 -14.31 -4.54 -2.00
CA ALA A 26 -14.76 -3.41 -2.80
C ALA A 26 -13.58 -2.47 -3.15
N GLN A 27 -12.71 -2.17 -2.19
CA GLN A 27 -11.50 -1.38 -2.42
C GLN A 27 -10.52 -2.09 -3.35
N TYR A 28 -10.25 -3.37 -3.13
CA TYR A 28 -9.39 -4.19 -3.99
C TYR A 28 -9.83 -4.11 -5.46
N ASN A 29 -11.14 -4.28 -5.70
CA ASN A 29 -11.74 -4.23 -7.03
C ASN A 29 -11.71 -2.83 -7.65
N TYR A 30 -11.84 -1.77 -6.84
CA TYR A 30 -11.85 -0.40 -7.34
C TYR A 30 -10.44 0.14 -7.61
N TYR A 31 -9.52 -0.05 -6.67
CA TYR A 31 -8.17 0.50 -6.72
C TYR A 31 -7.22 -0.34 -7.58
N GLY A 32 -7.54 -1.62 -7.81
CA GLY A 32 -6.74 -2.50 -8.67
C GLY A 32 -5.34 -2.76 -8.13
N HIS A 33 -5.20 -2.87 -6.80
CA HIS A 33 -3.94 -3.21 -6.13
C HIS A 33 -4.15 -4.37 -5.19
N SER A 34 -3.09 -5.16 -4.98
CA SER A 34 -3.07 -6.28 -4.04
C SER A 34 -3.45 -5.84 -2.64
N SER A 35 -4.40 -6.53 -2.02
CA SER A 35 -4.86 -6.21 -0.67
C SER A 35 -3.87 -6.76 0.38
N PRO A 36 -3.47 -5.95 1.38
CA PRO A 36 -2.69 -6.44 2.52
C PRO A 36 -3.55 -7.12 3.59
N VAL A 37 -4.88 -7.14 3.43
CA VAL A 37 -5.85 -7.79 4.32
C VAL A 37 -6.69 -8.79 3.56
N LYS A 38 -7.40 -9.66 4.28
CA LYS A 38 -8.29 -10.66 3.67
C LYS A 38 -9.39 -9.99 2.85
N ILE A 39 -9.66 -10.59 1.69
CA ILE A 39 -10.76 -10.24 0.80
C ILE A 39 -11.60 -11.49 0.52
N ASP A 40 -12.77 -11.29 -0.07
CA ASP A 40 -13.58 -12.36 -0.65
C ASP A 40 -13.07 -12.64 -2.06
N GLU A 41 -12.22 -13.66 -2.18
CA GLU A 41 -11.62 -14.08 -3.46
C GLU A 41 -12.67 -14.49 -4.50
N SER A 42 -13.88 -14.90 -4.08
CA SER A 42 -14.95 -15.26 -5.02
C SER A 42 -15.56 -14.04 -5.73
N LYS A 43 -15.37 -12.84 -5.17
CA LYS A 43 -15.82 -11.56 -5.72
C LYS A 43 -14.67 -10.70 -6.23
N ALA A 44 -13.44 -11.18 -6.14
CA ALA A 44 -12.25 -10.49 -6.61
C ALA A 44 -12.25 -10.44 -8.14
N LEU A 45 -12.11 -9.23 -8.71
CA LEU A 45 -12.03 -9.04 -10.17
C LEU A 45 -10.65 -9.38 -10.73
N TYR A 46 -9.62 -9.31 -9.89
CA TYR A 46 -8.23 -9.53 -10.28
C TYR A 46 -7.67 -10.81 -9.64
N ASN A 47 -6.97 -11.61 -10.43
CA ASN A 47 -6.33 -12.86 -10.03
C ASN A 47 -5.01 -13.07 -10.81
N LYS A 48 -4.34 -14.20 -10.58
CA LYS A 48 -3.04 -14.50 -11.20
C LYS A 48 -3.13 -14.63 -12.72
N GLU A 49 -4.30 -15.01 -13.23
CA GLU A 49 -4.54 -15.27 -14.64
C GLU A 49 -4.76 -13.97 -15.42
N ASN A 50 -5.46 -13.00 -14.84
CA ASN A 50 -5.85 -11.76 -15.52
C ASN A 50 -5.08 -10.50 -15.08
N ALA A 51 -4.38 -10.53 -13.95
CA ALA A 51 -3.57 -9.44 -13.43
C ALA A 51 -2.27 -9.96 -12.78
N PRO A 52 -1.43 -10.72 -13.50
CA PRO A 52 -0.23 -11.35 -12.96
C PRO A 52 0.76 -10.36 -12.31
N GLU A 53 0.76 -9.08 -12.72
CA GLU A 53 1.56 -8.01 -12.15
C GLU A 53 1.22 -7.69 -10.68
N LEU A 54 -0.01 -7.98 -10.23
CA LEU A 54 -0.42 -7.86 -8.83
C LEU A 54 0.04 -9.05 -7.98
N PHE A 55 0.51 -10.12 -8.61
CA PHE A 55 0.92 -11.37 -7.98
C PHE A 55 2.36 -11.75 -8.37
N PRO A 56 3.36 -10.91 -8.06
CA PRO A 56 4.73 -11.16 -8.47
C PRO A 56 5.26 -12.47 -7.88
N THR A 57 5.88 -13.28 -8.73
CA THR A 57 6.58 -14.53 -8.34
C THR A 57 8.08 -14.33 -8.17
N VAL A 58 8.59 -13.17 -8.57
CA VAL A 58 10.01 -12.81 -8.48
C VAL A 58 10.34 -12.21 -7.10
N PRO A 59 11.58 -12.36 -6.60
CA PRO A 59 11.98 -11.74 -5.35
C PRO A 59 11.86 -10.22 -5.39
N VAL A 60 11.05 -9.65 -4.50
CA VAL A 60 10.93 -8.20 -4.32
C VAL A 60 11.90 -7.74 -3.24
N LYS A 61 12.76 -6.76 -3.57
CA LYS A 61 13.59 -6.06 -2.58
C LYS A 61 12.85 -4.82 -2.07
N MET A 62 12.38 -4.89 -0.84
CA MET A 62 11.74 -3.76 -0.18
C MET A 62 12.78 -2.66 0.10
N GLY A 63 12.35 -1.40 -0.04
CA GLY A 63 13.17 -0.24 0.34
C GLY A 63 13.54 -0.30 1.82
N GLN A 64 14.75 0.17 2.15
CA GLN A 64 15.24 0.24 3.52
C GLN A 64 15.27 1.68 3.98
N ALA A 65 15.10 1.89 5.29
CA ALA A 65 15.34 3.20 5.89
C ALA A 65 16.83 3.54 5.80
N CYS A 66 17.18 4.50 4.95
CA CYS A 66 18.54 4.98 4.77
C CYS A 66 18.96 5.93 5.92
N SER A 67 20.26 6.07 6.17
CA SER A 67 20.78 7.11 7.07
C SER A 67 20.44 8.52 6.52
N PRO A 68 20.39 9.56 7.36
CA PRO A 68 20.09 10.92 6.90
C PRO A 68 21.03 11.39 5.76
N ALA A 69 22.32 11.08 5.85
CA ALA A 69 23.29 11.43 4.80
C ALA A 69 23.00 10.72 3.46
N ALA A 70 22.59 9.45 3.51
CA ALA A 70 22.20 8.71 2.31
C ALA A 70 20.88 9.23 1.71
N GLN A 71 19.92 9.62 2.55
CA GLN A 71 18.68 10.27 2.08
C GLN A 71 18.97 11.61 1.39
N GLU A 72 19.83 12.45 1.97
CA GLU A 72 20.23 13.73 1.39
C GLU A 72 20.93 13.55 0.03
N LEU A 73 21.79 12.54 -0.09
CA LEU A 73 22.43 12.20 -1.36
C LEU A 73 21.40 11.82 -2.43
N VAL A 74 20.41 10.97 -2.09
CA VAL A 74 19.32 10.61 -3.01
C VAL A 74 18.56 11.85 -3.46
N THR A 75 18.24 12.77 -2.54
CA THR A 75 17.59 14.04 -2.88
C THR A 75 18.43 14.86 -3.87
N LYS A 76 19.73 15.04 -3.62
CA LYS A 76 20.62 15.84 -4.49
C LYS A 76 20.69 15.26 -5.90
N VAL A 77 20.93 13.95 -6.00
CA VAL A 77 21.00 13.26 -7.30
C VAL A 77 19.68 13.40 -8.04
N TRP A 78 18.55 13.20 -7.37
CA TRP A 78 17.24 13.32 -7.99
C TRP A 78 16.94 14.74 -8.47
N THR A 79 17.28 15.77 -7.68
CA THR A 79 17.13 17.17 -8.09
C THR A 79 17.97 17.51 -9.31
N GLN A 80 19.21 17.01 -9.40
CA GLN A 80 20.08 17.25 -10.55
C GLN A 80 19.61 16.54 -11.82
N LEU A 81 19.02 15.35 -11.70
CA LEU A 81 18.54 14.58 -12.85
C LEU A 81 17.23 15.09 -13.44
N LEU A 82 16.43 15.81 -12.66
CA LEU A 82 15.12 16.33 -13.08
C LEU A 82 15.16 17.80 -13.55
N GLN A 83 16.33 18.43 -13.56
CA GLN A 83 16.57 19.75 -14.17
C GLN A 83 17.07 19.60 -15.60
#